data_AF-A0A929XM10-F1
#
_entry.id   AF-A0A929XM10-F1
#
_cell.length_a   1.000
_cell.length_b   1.000
_cell.length_c   1.000
_cell.angle_alpha   90.00
_cell.angle_beta   90.00
_cell.angle_gamma   90.00
#
_symmetry.space_group_name_H-M   'P 1'
#
loop_
_entity.id
_entity.type
_entity.pdbx_description
1 polymer ?
#
loop_
_entity_poly.entity_id
_entity_poly.type
_entity_poly.pdbx_seq_one_letter_code
_entity_poly.pdbx_strand_id
1 'polypeptide(L)'
;PLNLRVNREKSRTVSVFSIRNFKYLGFCLGKGKNGVFIRVHPKSYMKFKDKLRVLTSRSRCGSIVKAMKRIEISARGWLNYFGIADMKS
;
A
#
# COMPACT_ATOMS: atom_id res chain seq x y z
N PRO A 1 -8.79 5.32 -34.19
CA PRO A 1 -9.54 5.55 -32.93
C PRO A 1 -9.27 4.43 -31.92
N LEU A 2 -9.04 4.75 -30.65
CA LEU A 2 -8.88 3.75 -29.60
C LEU A 2 -10.27 3.22 -29.18
N ASN A 3 -10.57 1.96 -29.49
CA ASN A 3 -11.84 1.28 -29.15
C ASN A 3 -11.82 0.73 -27.72
N LEU A 4 -11.54 1.59 -26.73
CA LEU A 4 -11.47 1.19 -25.32
C LEU A 4 -12.74 1.61 -24.56
N ARG A 5 -13.24 0.72 -23.70
CA ARG A 5 -14.40 0.96 -22.83
C ARG A 5 -13.95 1.33 -21.41
N VAL A 6 -14.50 2.42 -20.88
CA VAL A 6 -14.24 2.85 -19.49
C VAL A 6 -14.91 1.91 -18.50
N ASN A 7 -14.16 1.52 -17.45
CA ASN A 7 -14.70 0.79 -16.32
C ASN A 7 -15.38 1.77 -15.33
N ARG A 8 -16.72 1.77 -15.30
CA ARG A 8 -17.53 2.68 -14.48
C ARG A 8 -17.52 2.35 -12.98
N GLU A 9 -17.13 1.14 -12.58
CA GLU A 9 -17.01 0.77 -11.17
C GLU A 9 -15.74 1.36 -10.54
N LYS A 10 -14.65 1.39 -11.33
CA LYS A 10 -13.34 1.94 -10.89
C LYS A 10 -13.25 3.45 -11.08
N SER A 11 -13.90 3.98 -12.10
CA SER A 11 -13.79 5.39 -12.49
C SER A 11 -14.92 6.20 -11.86
N ARG A 12 -14.58 7.13 -10.97
CA ARG A 12 -15.55 7.98 -10.28
C ARG A 12 -14.92 9.31 -9.88
N THR A 13 -15.72 10.36 -9.87
CA THR A 13 -15.31 11.67 -9.34
C THR A 13 -15.33 11.60 -7.81
N VAL A 14 -14.15 11.71 -7.19
CA VAL A 14 -13.99 11.74 -5.73
C VAL A 14 -12.99 12.83 -5.36
N SER A 15 -13.16 13.41 -4.17
CA SER A 15 -12.15 14.30 -3.61
C SER A 15 -10.84 13.53 -3.38
N VAL A 16 -9.72 14.13 -3.79
CA VAL A 16 -8.38 13.57 -3.59
C VAL A 16 -8.02 13.42 -2.11
N PHE A 17 -8.66 14.20 -1.23
CA PHE A 17 -8.51 14.13 0.22
C PHE A 17 -9.43 13.10 0.89
N SER A 18 -10.27 12.41 0.11
CA SER A 18 -11.10 11.33 0.63
C SER A 18 -10.24 10.07 0.80
N ILE A 19 -9.51 9.97 1.91
CA ILE A 19 -8.55 8.89 2.21
C ILE A 19 -9.15 7.48 2.03
N ARG A 20 -10.45 7.32 2.31
CA ARG A 20 -11.17 6.04 2.17
C ARG A 20 -11.56 5.70 0.72
N ASN A 21 -11.80 6.72 -0.10
CA ASN A 21 -12.41 6.57 -1.42
C ASN A 21 -11.45 6.80 -2.58
N PHE A 22 -10.43 7.64 -2.37
CA PHE A 22 -9.40 7.96 -3.34
C PHE A 22 -8.15 7.09 -3.09
N LYS A 23 -7.81 6.30 -4.10
CA LYS A 23 -6.60 5.47 -4.12
C LYS A 23 -5.98 5.55 -5.51
N TYR A 24 -4.74 6.00 -5.58
CA TYR A 24 -3.97 6.01 -6.83
C TYR A 24 -2.62 5.34 -6.60
N LEU A 25 -2.31 4.30 -7.39
CA LEU A 25 -1.07 3.50 -7.29
C LEU A 25 -0.71 2.99 -5.88
N GLY A 26 -1.73 2.88 -5.01
CA GLY A 26 -1.56 2.44 -3.62
C GLY A 26 -1.35 3.56 -2.60
N PHE A 27 -1.39 4.81 -3.03
CA PHE A 27 -1.30 6.02 -2.23
C PHE A 27 -2.64 6.75 -2.12
N CYS A 28 -2.72 7.67 -1.15
CA CYS A 28 -3.77 8.66 -1.00
C CYS A 28 -3.15 10.00 -0.59
N LEU A 29 -3.91 11.10 -0.72
CA LEU A 29 -3.47 12.40 -0.26
C LEU A 29 -4.16 12.72 1.07
N GLY A 30 -3.42 13.38 1.97
CA GLY A 30 -3.98 13.98 3.16
C GLY A 30 -3.61 15.46 3.25
N LYS A 31 -4.36 16.18 4.08
CA LYS A 31 -4.16 17.59 4.36
C LYS A 31 -3.77 17.75 5.82
N GLY A 32 -2.65 18.43 6.07
CA GLY A 32 -2.13 18.73 7.40
C GLY A 32 -1.81 20.21 7.57
N LYS A 33 -1.19 20.55 8.70
CA LYS A 33 -0.80 21.93 9.03
C LYS A 33 0.17 22.53 7.99
N ASN A 34 1.06 21.71 7.43
CA ASN A 34 2.09 22.13 6.48
C ASN A 34 1.68 21.89 5.01
N GLY A 35 0.38 21.73 4.73
CA GLY A 35 -0.13 21.53 3.36
C GLY A 35 -0.53 20.09 3.06
N VAL A 36 -0.39 19.69 1.78
CA VAL A 36 -0.78 18.38 1.27
C VAL A 36 0.41 17.42 1.35
N PHE A 37 0.17 16.21 1.86
CA PHE A 37 1.17 15.16 1.93
C PHE A 37 0.65 13.87 1.30
N ILE A 38 1.57 13.01 0.89
CA ILE A 38 1.27 11.68 0.34
C ILE A 38 1.24 10.68 1.50
N ARG A 39 0.21 9.83 1.57
CA ARG A 39 0.13 8.72 2.51
C ARG A 39 -0.03 7.40 1.79
N VAL A 40 0.34 6.31 2.47
CA VAL A 40 0.00 4.96 2.02
C VAL A 40 -1.49 4.73 2.21
N HIS A 41 -2.18 4.29 1.16
CA HIS A 41 -3.60 3.98 1.28
C HIS A 41 -3.81 2.76 2.19
N PRO A 42 -4.82 2.75 3.10
CA PRO A 42 -5.05 1.68 4.06
C PRO A 42 -5.11 0.28 3.43
N LYS A 43 -5.74 0.14 2.26
CA LYS A 43 -5.79 -1.12 1.49
C LYS A 43 -4.41 -1.66 1.10
N SER A 44 -3.45 -0.79 0.77
CA SER A 44 -2.07 -1.17 0.42
C SER A 44 -1.31 -1.61 1.66
N TYR A 45 -1.50 -0.91 2.77
CA TYR A 45 -0.92 -1.26 4.06
C TYR A 45 -1.45 -2.60 4.57
N MET A 46 -2.77 -2.83 4.52
CA MET A 46 -3.37 -4.13 4.88
C MET A 46 -2.82 -5.27 4.02
N LYS A 47 -2.69 -5.07 2.69
CA LYS A 47 -2.09 -6.08 1.80
C LYS A 47 -0.67 -6.45 2.22
N PHE A 48 0.12 -5.49 2.69
CA PHE A 48 1.46 -5.76 3.20
C PHE A 48 1.42 -6.51 4.54
N LYS A 49 0.56 -6.10 5.46
CA LYS A 49 0.33 -6.79 6.74
C LYS A 49 -0.10 -8.26 6.52
N ASP A 50 -0.99 -8.51 5.57
CA ASP A 50 -1.42 -9.87 5.21
C ASP A 50 -0.26 -10.70 4.64
N LYS A 51 0.57 -10.08 3.77
CA LYS A 51 1.77 -10.73 3.25
C LYS A 51 2.73 -11.12 4.38
N LEU A 52 2.95 -10.23 5.35
CA LEU A 52 3.78 -10.53 6.52
C LEU A 52 3.18 -11.66 7.35
N ARG A 53 1.86 -11.63 7.61
CA ARG A 53 1.15 -12.69 8.34
C ARG A 53 1.32 -14.06 7.70
N VAL A 54 1.28 -14.13 6.37
CA VAL A 54 1.52 -15.36 5.61
C VAL A 54 2.97 -15.82 5.73
N LEU A 55 3.94 -14.91 5.69
CA LEU A 55 5.37 -15.24 5.84
C LEU A 55 5.72 -15.74 7.25
N THR A 56 5.02 -15.22 8.26
CA THR A 56 5.17 -15.62 9.67
C THR A 56 4.27 -16.79 10.08
N SER A 57 3.47 -17.35 9.16
CA SER A 57 2.54 -18.43 9.52
C SER A 57 3.30 -19.69 9.94
N ARG A 58 2.77 -20.43 10.91
CA ARG A 58 3.38 -21.69 11.39
C ARG A 58 3.61 -22.69 10.26
N SER A 59 2.67 -22.77 9.30
CA SER A 59 2.76 -23.65 8.13
C SER A 59 3.83 -23.25 7.10
N ARG A 60 4.29 -21.99 7.10
CA ARG A 60 5.21 -21.45 6.09
C ARG A 60 6.57 -21.03 6.66
N CYS A 61 6.67 -20.88 7.97
CA CYS A 61 7.90 -20.46 8.65
C CYS A 61 9.05 -21.42 8.35
N GLY A 62 8.85 -22.73 8.57
CA GLY A 62 9.91 -23.73 8.43
C GLY A 62 11.11 -23.33 9.29
N SER A 63 12.27 -23.07 8.65
CA SER A 63 13.44 -22.50 9.31
C SER A 63 13.26 -21.00 9.61
N ILE A 64 13.47 -20.61 10.87
CA ILE A 64 13.35 -19.22 11.33
C ILE A 64 14.28 -18.26 10.58
N VAL A 65 15.51 -18.69 10.27
CA VAL A 65 16.48 -17.88 9.51
C VAL A 65 15.96 -17.60 8.11
N LYS A 66 15.43 -18.62 7.43
CA LYS A 66 14.82 -18.45 6.09
C LYS A 66 13.57 -17.58 6.15
N ALA A 67 12.76 -17.70 7.20
CA ALA A 67 11.57 -16.87 7.39
C ALA A 67 11.95 -15.39 7.60
N MET A 68 12.91 -15.11 8.47
CA MET A 68 13.45 -13.76 8.69
C MET A 68 13.99 -13.16 7.40
N LYS A 69 14.74 -13.93 6.60
CA LYS A 69 15.27 -13.41 5.33
C LYS A 69 14.16 -13.04 4.33
N ARG A 70 13.09 -13.84 4.24
CA ARG A 70 11.92 -13.53 3.40
C ARG A 70 11.18 -12.28 3.85
N ILE A 71 11.07 -12.08 5.16
CA ILE A 71 10.47 -10.88 5.75
C ILE A 71 11.34 -9.66 5.44
N GLU A 72 12.65 -9.74 5.65
CA GLU A 72 13.61 -8.66 5.33
C GLU A 72 13.49 -8.21 3.87
N ILE A 73 13.52 -9.15 2.92
CA ILE A 73 13.38 -8.85 1.49
C ILE A 73 12.01 -8.21 1.19
N SER A 74 10.93 -8.74 1.78
CA SER A 74 9.58 -8.22 1.57
C SER A 74 9.40 -6.81 2.14
N ALA A 75 9.94 -6.55 3.34
CA ALA A 75 9.87 -5.25 4.00
C ALA A 75 10.73 -4.22 3.27
N ARG A 76 11.94 -4.58 2.84
CA ARG A 76 12.82 -3.72 2.05
C ARG A 76 12.15 -3.29 0.75
N GLY A 77 11.58 -4.24 0.00
CA GLY A 77 10.87 -3.91 -1.24
C GLY A 77 9.67 -2.97 -1.02
N TRP A 78 8.93 -3.18 0.07
CA TRP A 78 7.79 -2.33 0.41
C TRP A 78 8.23 -0.92 0.82
N LEU A 79 9.24 -0.80 1.67
CA LEU A 79 9.81 0.48 2.09
C LEU A 79 10.43 1.25 0.92
N ASN A 80 11.10 0.57 -0.01
CA ASN A 80 11.66 1.23 -1.21
C ASN A 80 10.56 1.84 -2.09
N TYR A 81 9.40 1.19 -2.22
CA TYR A 81 8.29 1.71 -3.02
C TYR A 81 7.49 2.79 -2.29
N PHE A 82 7.17 2.58 -1.01
CA PHE A 82 6.36 3.50 -0.22
C PHE A 82 7.16 4.57 0.54
N GLY A 83 8.48 4.61 0.41
CA GLY A 83 9.38 5.53 1.12
C GLY A 83 9.10 7.01 0.84
N ILE A 84 8.44 7.33 -0.28
CA ILE A 84 7.99 8.69 -0.61
C ILE A 84 6.77 9.15 0.20
N ALA A 85 6.05 8.22 0.84
CA ALA A 85 4.89 8.55 1.64
C ALA A 85 5.32 9.11 3.00
N ASP A 86 4.60 10.12 3.46
CA ASP A 86 4.67 10.57 4.84
C ASP A 86 4.05 9.50 5.74
N MET A 87 4.92 8.66 6.29
CA MET A 87 4.60 7.60 7.22
C MET A 87 4.83 8.02 8.68
N LYS A 88 5.18 9.30 8.94
CA LYS A 88 5.31 9.79 10.31
C LYS A 88 3.93 9.82 10.97
N SER A 89 3.90 9.29 12.18
CA SER A 89 2.73 9.26 13.07
C SER A 89 2.42 10.64 13.61
#